data_AF-A0A9E4DIL0-F1
#
_entry.id   AF-A0A9E4DIL0-F1
#
_cell.length_a   1.000
_cell.length_b   1.000
_cell.length_c   1.000
_cell.angle_alpha   90.00
_cell.angle_beta   90.00
_cell.angle_gamma   90.00
#
_symmetry.space_group_name_H-M   'P 1'
#
loop_
_entity.id
_entity.type
_entity.pdbx_description
1 polymer ?
#
loop_
_entity_poly.entity_id
_entity_poly.type
_entity_poly.pdbx_seq_one_letter_code
_entity_poly.pdbx_strand_id
1 'polypeptide(L)' 'FPAGTPLVVLGGPAMLIGLGGGAASSMASGASAEDLDFASVQRANPEMERRCQEVIDRCWQRGDE' A
#
# COMPACT_ATOMS: atom_id res chain seq x y z
N PHE A 1 16.17 7.82 12.78
CA PHE A 1 15.16 7.96 13.85
C PHE A 1 15.71 7.32 15.12
N PRO A 2 15.53 7.94 16.30
CA PRO A 2 16.00 7.37 17.57
C PRO A 2 15.42 5.99 17.86
N ALA A 3 16.08 5.21 18.72
CA ALA A 3 15.51 3.98 19.24
C ALA A 3 14.17 4.26 19.95
N GLY A 4 13.18 3.40 19.74
CA GLY A 4 11.82 3.60 20.27
C GLY A 4 10.91 4.50 19.43
N THR A 5 11.35 4.97 18.26
CA THR A 5 10.47 5.69 17.32
C THR A 5 9.32 4.77 16.88
N PRO A 6 8.05 5.21 17.00
CA PRO A 6 6.91 4.39 16.60
C PRO A 6 6.90 4.20 15.07
N LEU A 7 6.62 2.98 14.64
CA LEU A 7 6.33 2.65 13.25
C LEU A 7 4.82 2.53 13.11
N VAL A 8 4.24 3.33 12.21
CA VAL A 8 2.80 3.42 12.01
C VAL A 8 2.44 3.05 10.58
N VAL A 9 1.30 2.37 10.42
CA VAL A 9 0.66 2.16 9.12
C VAL A 9 -0.48 3.16 9.01
N LEU A 10 -0.37 4.08 8.04
CA LEU A 10 -1.42 5.04 7.71
C LEU A 10 -2.14 4.55 6.46
N GLY A 11 -3.45 4.29 6.57
CA GLY A 11 -4.22 3.72 5.47
C GLY A 11 -5.52 3.07 5.93
N GLY A 12 -6.19 2.43 4.98
CA GLY A 12 -7.35 1.59 5.23
C GLY A 12 -6.96 0.20 5.76
N PRO A 13 -7.94 -0.59 6.23
CA PRO A 13 -7.71 -1.96 6.67
C PRO A 13 -7.19 -2.84 5.52
N ALA A 14 -6.22 -3.69 5.82
CA ALA A 14 -5.65 -4.63 4.87
C ALA A 14 -6.62 -5.79 4.56
N MET A 15 -6.52 -6.32 3.35
CA MET A 15 -7.22 -7.51 2.87
C MET A 15 -6.21 -8.41 2.14
N LEU A 16 -6.56 -9.68 1.91
CA LEU A 16 -5.74 -10.62 1.13
C LEU A 16 -5.81 -10.27 -0.37
N ILE A 17 -5.22 -9.16 -0.76
CA ILE A 17 -5.20 -8.62 -2.13
C ILE A 17 -3.74 -8.44 -2.54
N GLY A 18 -3.37 -8.82 -3.77
CA GLY A 18 -2.00 -8.64 -4.26
C GLY A 18 -0.98 -9.60 -3.65
N LEU A 19 -1.41 -10.72 -3.07
CA LEU A 19 -0.51 -11.68 -2.44
C LEU A 19 0.50 -12.22 -3.46
N GLY A 20 1.79 -12.06 -3.18
CA GLY A 20 2.84 -12.49 -4.11
C GLY A 20 2.96 -11.61 -5.36
N GLY A 21 2.30 -10.44 -5.41
CA GLY A 21 2.31 -9.55 -6.58
C GLY A 21 3.71 -9.15 -7.04
N GLY A 22 4.66 -8.94 -6.11
CA GLY A 22 6.06 -8.67 -6.45
C GLY A 22 6.73 -9.83 -7.20
N ALA A 23 6.53 -11.07 -6.77
CA ALA A 23 7.05 -12.25 -7.45
C ALA A 23 6.34 -12.49 -8.80
N ALA A 24 5.01 -12.34 -8.84
CA ALA A 24 4.21 -12.47 -10.05
C ALA A 24 4.63 -11.46 -11.13
N SER A 25 4.85 -10.20 -10.75
CA SER A 25 5.29 -9.14 -11.67
C SER A 25 6.74 -9.31 -12.19
N SER A 26 7.52 -10.21 -11.58
CA SER A 26 8.90 -10.50 -11.97
C SER A 26 9.03 -11.67 -12.95
N MET A 27 7.94 -12.36 -13.28
CA MET A 27 7.89 -13.47 -14.25
C MET A 27 7.49 -12.98 -15.64
N ALA A 28 7.98 -13.63 -16.70
CA ALA A 28 7.59 -13.31 -18.06
C ALA A 28 6.08 -13.58 -18.26
N SER A 29 5.35 -12.60 -18.79
CA SER A 29 3.90 -12.65 -18.97
C SER A 29 3.46 -13.89 -19.75
N GLY A 30 2.41 -14.58 -19.29
CA GLY A 30 1.75 -15.68 -20.00
C GLY A 30 2.02 -17.09 -19.45
N ALA A 31 2.83 -17.24 -18.40
CA ALA A 31 3.07 -18.52 -17.70
C ALA A 31 2.47 -18.56 -16.28
N SER A 32 1.39 -17.79 -16.02
CA SER A 32 0.74 -17.72 -14.71
C SER A 32 -0.26 -18.84 -14.53
N ALA A 33 -0.24 -19.49 -13.36
CA ALA A 33 -1.34 -20.34 -12.91
C ALA A 33 -2.55 -19.47 -12.53
N GLU A 34 -3.78 -19.99 -12.69
CA GLU A 34 -5.04 -19.25 -12.47
C GLU A 34 -5.11 -18.56 -11.08
N ASP A 35 -4.49 -19.15 -10.06
CA ASP A 35 -4.39 -18.57 -8.71
C ASP A 35 -3.58 -17.26 -8.66
N LEU A 36 -2.52 -17.16 -9.47
CA LEU A 36 -1.71 -15.94 -9.60
C LEU A 36 -2.48 -14.83 -10.31
N ASP A 37 -3.39 -15.17 -11.23
CA ASP A 37 -4.24 -14.21 -11.92
C ASP A 37 -5.26 -13.58 -10.96
N PHE A 38 -5.93 -14.37 -10.11
CA PHE A 38 -6.80 -13.81 -9.07
C PHE A 38 -6.04 -12.96 -8.05
N ALA A 39 -4.86 -13.40 -7.63
CA ALA A 39 -4.01 -12.65 -6.71
C ALA A 39 -3.50 -11.33 -7.31
N SER A 40 -3.41 -11.23 -8.64
CA SER A 40 -2.95 -10.02 -9.34
C SER A 40 -3.99 -8.89 -9.40
N VAL A 41 -5.28 -9.20 -9.21
CA VAL A 41 -6.37 -8.22 -9.27
C VAL A 41 -6.25 -7.22 -8.12
N GLN A 42 -6.04 -5.96 -8.47
CA GLN A 42 -5.91 -4.87 -7.50
C GLN A 42 -7.27 -4.23 -7.20
N ARG A 43 -7.42 -3.73 -5.97
CA ARG A 43 -8.57 -2.95 -5.52
C ARG A 43 -8.14 -1.56 -5.08
N ALA A 44 -8.63 -0.52 -5.76
CA ALA A 44 -8.38 0.87 -5.39
C ALA A 44 -9.48 1.43 -4.48
N ASN A 45 -9.09 2.34 -3.58
CA ASN A 45 -10.00 3.24 -2.86
C ASN A 45 -9.40 4.65 -2.78
N PRO A 46 -9.65 5.51 -3.80
CA PRO A 46 -9.05 6.84 -3.87
C PRO A 46 -9.45 7.79 -2.73
N GLU A 47 -10.63 7.62 -2.14
CA GLU A 47 -11.08 8.46 -1.01
C GLU A 47 -10.23 8.23 0.24
N MET A 48 -9.88 6.97 0.50
CA MET A 48 -9.03 6.59 1.62
C MET A 48 -7.61 7.14 1.44
N GLU A 49 -7.08 7.08 0.21
CA GLU A 49 -5.79 7.68 -0.13
C GLU A 49 -5.82 9.22 0.07
N ARG A 50 -6.88 9.89 -0.40
CA ARG A 50 -7.08 11.33 -0.20
C ARG A 50 -7.09 11.72 1.28
N ARG A 51 -7.75 10.92 2.14
CA ARG A 51 -7.76 11.16 3.59
C ARG A 51 -6.39 10.96 4.24
N CYS A 52 -5.60 9.99 3.76
CA CYS A 52 -4.22 9.83 4.20
C CYS A 52 -3.35 11.02 3.77
N GLN A 53 -3.57 11.51 2.55
CA GLN A 53 -2.89 12.69 2.05
C GLN A 53 -3.20 13.93 2.89
N GLU A 54 -4.45 14.13 3.33
CA GLU A 54 -4.80 15.23 4.24
C GLU A 54 -4.02 15.16 5.56
N VAL A 55 -3.77 13.95 6.11
CA VAL A 55 -2.94 13.77 7.32
C VAL A 55 -1.49 14.15 7.04
N ILE A 56 -0.92 13.67 5.93
CA ILE A 56 0.44 14.03 5.50
C ILE A 56 0.55 15.54 5.32
N ASP A 57 -0.48 16.16 4.75
CA ASP A 57 -0.53 17.60 4.54
C ASP A 57 -0.49 18.37 5.85
N ARG A 58 -1.25 17.92 6.86
CA ARG A 58 -1.17 18.51 8.20
C ARG A 58 0.18 18.28 8.88
N CYS A 59 0.85 17.16 8.63
CA CYS A 59 2.17 16.90 9.19
C CYS A 59 3.22 17.90 8.67
N TRP A 60 3.32 18.10 7.35
CA TRP A 60 4.33 19.02 6.82
C TRP A 60 3.94 20.50 6.99
N GLN A 61 2.64 20.83 7.00
CA GLN A 61 2.17 22.21 7.25
C GLN A 61 2.48 22.73 8.65
N ARG A 62 2.74 21.85 9.62
CA ARG A 62 3.12 22.24 10.99
C ARG A 62 4.51 22.87 11.08
N GLY A 63 5.36 22.74 10.05
CA GLY A 63 6.71 23.31 10.07
C GLY A 63 7.55 22.83 11.25
N ASP A 64 8.57 23.61 11.62
CA ASP A 64 9.50 23.33 12.74
C ASP A 64 9.07 24.03 14.06
N GLU A 65 7.77 24.10 14.38
CA GLU A 65 7.37 24.45 15.77
C GLU A 65 7.79 23.35 16.78
#